data_AF-A0A157ZUC1-F1
#
_entry.id   AF-A0A157ZUC1-F1
#
_cell.length_a   1.000
_cell.length_b   1.000
_cell.length_c   1.000
_cell.angle_alpha   90.00
_cell.angle_beta   90.00
_cell.angle_gamma   90.00
#
_symmetry.space_group_name_H-M   'P 1'
#
loop_
_entity.id
_entity.type
_entity.pdbx_description
1 polymer ?
#
loop_
_entity_poly.entity_id
_entity_poly.type
_entity_poly.pdbx_seq_one_letter_code
_entity_poly.pdbx_strand_id
1 'polypeptide(L)'
;MATSYEGRYCGVCDHELGCGYFALSKRSQTLAEGPSSSVVVVSDDDLLTDFCGQKCADYAEAAISSTLTSPYPAADVTVPCSLCLRPVDRTAPHVFIAMTQFEDASEPWLVSARVVDERELAVYCRGCAEPRSTSNAFDESELGVAV
;
A
#
# COMPACT_ATOMS: atom_id res chain seq x y z
N MET A 1 7.68 25.45 -7.47
CA MET A 1 6.68 25.11 -6.43
C MET A 1 6.82 23.64 -6.19
N ALA A 2 6.97 23.22 -4.93
CA ALA A 2 7.20 21.81 -4.63
C ALA A 2 5.97 20.98 -4.98
N THR A 3 6.18 19.79 -5.53
CA THR A 3 5.10 18.88 -5.94
C THR A 3 5.23 17.56 -5.18
N SER A 4 4.16 16.78 -5.15
CA SER A 4 4.09 15.48 -4.46
C SER A 4 5.03 14.40 -5.02
N TYR A 5 5.67 14.68 -6.16
CA TYR A 5 6.56 13.76 -6.85
C TYR A 5 7.97 14.32 -7.07
N GLU A 6 8.29 15.49 -6.52
CA GLU A 6 9.61 16.11 -6.63
C GLU A 6 10.71 15.22 -6.00
N GLY A 7 11.79 14.97 -6.76
CA GLY A 7 12.90 14.14 -6.30
C GLY A 7 12.63 12.64 -6.24
N ARG A 8 11.48 12.17 -6.76
CA ARG A 8 11.14 10.75 -6.87
C ARG A 8 11.43 10.24 -8.27
N TYR A 9 11.76 8.96 -8.36
CA TYR A 9 12.18 8.31 -9.60
C TYR A 9 11.39 7.04 -9.85
N CYS A 10 11.15 6.73 -11.12
CA CYS A 10 10.46 5.52 -11.52
C CYS A 10 11.34 4.28 -11.29
N GLY A 11 10.84 3.29 -10.54
CA GLY A 11 11.54 2.03 -10.30
C GLY A 11 11.65 1.07 -11.49
N VAL A 12 11.24 1.49 -12.69
CA VAL A 12 11.35 0.70 -13.93
C VAL A 12 12.30 1.35 -14.93
N CYS A 13 12.17 2.66 -15.17
CA CYS A 13 12.94 3.37 -16.19
C CYS A 13 13.93 4.40 -15.62
N ASP A 14 14.00 4.55 -14.29
CA ASP A 14 14.87 5.49 -13.57
C ASP A 14 14.70 6.97 -13.94
N HIS A 15 13.65 7.32 -14.68
CA HIS A 15 13.30 8.71 -14.96
C HIS A 15 12.61 9.34 -13.76
N GLU A 16 12.89 10.63 -13.55
CA GLU A 16 12.18 11.45 -12.57
C GLU A 16 10.67 11.49 -12.87
N LEU A 17 9.87 11.45 -11.82
CA LEU A 17 8.41 11.55 -11.95
C LEU A 17 8.03 12.97 -12.41
N GLY A 18 7.20 13.08 -13.44
CA GLY A 18 6.93 14.37 -14.10
C GLY A 18 5.48 14.87 -14.01
N CYS A 19 4.49 13.98 -13.91
CA CYS A 19 3.07 14.37 -13.81
C CYS A 19 2.19 13.16 -13.46
N GLY A 20 1.60 13.17 -12.26
CA GLY A 20 0.91 11.98 -11.75
C GLY A 20 1.87 10.79 -11.64
N TYR A 21 1.54 9.83 -10.80
CA TYR A 21 2.38 8.65 -10.64
C TYR A 21 1.58 7.49 -10.09
N PHE A 22 2.15 6.29 -10.20
CA PHE A 22 1.63 5.09 -9.57
C PHE A 22 2.59 4.72 -8.46
N ALA A 23 2.06 4.33 -7.30
CA ALA A 23 2.86 3.82 -6.19
C ALA A 23 2.49 2.37 -5.93
N LEU A 24 3.51 1.52 -5.80
CA LEU A 24 3.34 0.19 -5.26
C LEU A 24 3.59 0.23 -3.76
N SER A 25 2.61 -0.16 -2.97
CA SER A 25 2.75 -0.23 -1.52
C SER A 25 2.43 -1.60 -0.97
N LYS A 26 3.05 -1.90 0.17
CA LYS A 26 2.72 -3.04 1.01
C LYS A 26 2.09 -2.52 2.28
N ARG A 27 0.86 -2.98 2.56
CA ARG A 27 0.09 -2.51 3.70
C ARG A 27 -0.25 -3.63 4.65
N SER A 28 -0.10 -3.37 5.94
CA SER A 28 -0.70 -4.20 6.99
C SER A 28 -1.99 -3.53 7.44
N GLN A 29 -3.13 -4.20 7.28
CA GLN A 29 -4.42 -3.65 7.67
C GLN A 29 -5.25 -4.61 8.51
N THR A 30 -6.13 -4.05 9.33
CA THR A 30 -7.12 -4.77 10.13
C THR A 30 -8.46 -4.06 10.06
N LEU A 31 -9.56 -4.81 10.02
CA LEU A 31 -10.89 -4.22 10.16
C LEU A 31 -11.22 -4.07 11.64
N ALA A 32 -11.31 -2.84 12.12
CA ALA A 32 -11.81 -2.55 13.46
C ALA A 32 -13.32 -2.33 13.39
N GLU A 33 -14.08 -3.13 14.12
CA GLU A 33 -15.52 -2.91 14.27
C GLU A 33 -15.76 -1.77 15.26
N GLY A 34 -16.32 -0.67 14.75
CA GLY A 34 -16.86 0.41 15.57
C GLY A 34 -18.36 0.21 15.84
N PRO A 35 -18.93 0.91 16.85
CA PRO A 35 -20.33 0.76 17.23
C PRO A 35 -21.36 1.13 16.14
N SER A 36 -20.94 1.80 15.06
CA SER A 36 -21.82 2.22 13.96
C SER A 36 -21.25 1.97 12.56
N SER A 37 -19.99 1.54 12.44
CA SER A 37 -19.34 1.28 11.15
C SER A 37 -18.05 0.47 11.35
N SER A 38 -17.63 -0.25 10.32
CA SER A 38 -16.31 -0.85 10.26
C SER A 38 -15.29 0.21 9.81
N VAL A 39 -14.16 0.27 10.49
CA VAL A 39 -13.04 1.16 10.19
C VAL A 39 -11.86 0.30 9.74
N VAL A 40 -11.29 0.61 8.58
CA VAL A 40 -10.03 -0.01 8.17
C VAL A 40 -8.89 0.71 8.88
N VAL A 41 -8.14 -0.03 9.69
CA VAL A 41 -6.94 0.46 10.37
C VAL A 41 -5.74 -0.05 9.59
N VAL A 42 -4.97 0.88 9.02
CA VAL A 42 -3.69 0.58 8.37
C VAL A 42 -2.59 0.78 9.39
N SER A 43 -1.96 -0.31 9.82
CA SER A 43 -0.89 -0.30 10.82
C SER A 43 0.45 0.11 10.23
N ASP A 44 0.60 -0.05 8.92
CA ASP A 44 1.86 0.13 8.18
C ASP A 44 1.53 0.31 6.69
N ASP A 45 2.20 1.26 6.04
CA ASP A 45 2.10 1.54 4.60
C ASP A 45 3.51 1.74 4.04
N ASP A 46 4.17 0.62 3.73
CA ASP A 46 5.53 0.59 3.20
C ASP A 46 5.45 0.88 1.68
N LEU A 47 5.85 2.10 1.28
CA LEU A 47 6.09 2.42 -0.13
C LEU A 47 7.25 1.57 -0.66
N LEU A 48 6.97 0.74 -1.66
CA LEU A 48 7.99 -0.12 -2.27
C LEU A 48 8.70 0.61 -3.41
N THR A 49 7.93 1.21 -4.33
CA THR A 49 8.47 1.95 -5.46
C THR A 49 7.40 2.77 -6.17
N ASP A 50 7.83 3.70 -7.03
CA ASP A 50 6.97 4.55 -7.84
C ASP A 50 7.14 4.29 -9.34
N PHE A 51 6.12 4.67 -10.12
CA PHE A 51 6.13 4.58 -11.56
C PHE A 51 5.66 5.87 -12.21
N CYS A 52 6.40 6.31 -13.23
CA CYS A 52 6.16 7.58 -13.93
C CYS A 52 4.91 7.58 -14.82
N GLY A 53 4.24 6.45 -15.00
CA GLY A 53 3.05 6.37 -15.83
C GLY A 53 2.58 4.94 -16.08
N GLN A 54 1.42 4.84 -16.72
CA GLN A 54 0.68 3.59 -16.91
C GLN A 54 1.55 2.47 -17.50
N LYS A 55 2.37 2.74 -18.52
CA LYS A 55 3.22 1.71 -19.14
C LYS A 55 4.20 1.05 -18.16
N CYS A 56 4.80 1.83 -17.25
CA CYS A 56 5.73 1.30 -16.26
C CYS A 56 4.97 0.58 -15.14
N ALA A 57 3.82 1.11 -14.74
CA ALA A 57 2.94 0.47 -13.77
C ALA A 57 2.41 -0.89 -14.29
N ASP A 58 1.94 -0.95 -15.54
CA ASP A 58 1.47 -2.18 -16.20
C ASP A 58 2.58 -3.22 -16.30
N TYR A 59 3.80 -2.79 -16.65
CA TYR A 59 4.96 -3.68 -16.70
C TYR A 59 5.26 -4.27 -15.31
N ALA A 60 5.28 -3.44 -14.28
CA ALA A 60 5.52 -3.89 -12.90
C ALA A 60 4.38 -4.79 -12.39
N GLU A 61 3.12 -4.43 -12.65
CA GLU A 61 1.95 -5.22 -12.31
C GLU A 61 2.01 -6.60 -12.97
N ALA A 62 2.32 -6.68 -14.26
CA ALA A 62 2.46 -7.94 -14.97
C ALA A 62 3.59 -8.80 -14.39
N ALA A 63 4.73 -8.18 -14.07
CA ALA A 63 5.86 -8.87 -13.44
C ALA A 63 5.46 -9.43 -12.07
N ILE A 64 4.81 -8.64 -11.21
CA ILE A 64 4.35 -9.06 -9.88
C ILE A 64 3.32 -10.18 -10.01
N SER A 65 2.26 -9.97 -10.79
CA SER A 65 1.18 -10.94 -10.96
C SER A 65 1.67 -12.27 -11.51
N SER A 66 2.74 -12.27 -12.32
CA SER A 66 3.35 -13.52 -12.82
C SER A 66 3.99 -14.38 -11.73
N THR A 67 4.32 -13.80 -10.58
CA THR A 67 4.89 -14.52 -9.42
C THR A 67 3.83 -15.01 -8.43
N LEU A 68 2.58 -14.59 -8.61
CA LEU A 68 1.48 -14.92 -7.72
C LEU A 68 0.71 -16.13 -8.23
N THR A 69 0.33 -17.01 -7.32
CA THR A 69 -0.57 -18.14 -7.60
C THR A 69 -2.02 -17.65 -7.80
N SER A 70 -2.41 -16.58 -7.10
CA SER A 70 -3.76 -15.98 -7.21
C SER A 70 -3.68 -14.45 -7.10
N PRO A 71 -3.42 -13.75 -8.22
CA PRO A 71 -3.44 -12.28 -8.26
C PRO A 71 -4.86 -11.73 -8.23
N TYR A 72 -5.01 -10.44 -7.88
CA TYR A 72 -6.28 -9.70 -7.83
C TYR A 72 -7.36 -10.38 -6.99
N PRO A 73 -7.14 -10.50 -5.66
CA PRO A 73 -8.14 -11.06 -4.77
C PRO A 73 -9.46 -10.29 -4.85
N ALA A 74 -10.58 -11.00 -4.66
CA ALA A 74 -11.90 -10.39 -4.58
C ALA A 74 -12.05 -9.54 -3.31
N ALA A 75 -13.04 -8.65 -3.29
CA ALA A 75 -13.40 -7.85 -2.11
C ALA A 75 -14.24 -8.64 -1.07
N ASP A 76 -14.01 -9.95 -0.96
CA ASP A 76 -14.73 -10.84 -0.04
C ASP A 76 -14.04 -10.91 1.33
N VAL A 77 -14.81 -11.22 2.38
CA VAL A 77 -14.29 -11.35 3.76
C VAL A 77 -13.19 -12.42 3.88
N THR A 78 -13.33 -13.53 3.15
CA THR A 78 -12.33 -14.59 3.13
C THR A 78 -11.89 -14.85 1.70
N VAL A 79 -10.59 -14.73 1.45
CA VAL A 79 -9.98 -14.82 0.12
C VAL A 79 -8.77 -15.75 0.14
N PRO A 80 -8.39 -16.39 -0.98
CA PRO A 80 -7.18 -17.20 -1.03
C PRO A 80 -5.93 -16.32 -0.95
N CYS A 81 -4.94 -16.77 -0.17
CA CYS A 81 -3.61 -16.17 -0.16
C CYS A 81 -3.00 -16.22 -1.57
N SER A 82 -2.52 -15.08 -2.07
CA SER A 82 -1.97 -14.93 -3.40
C SER A 82 -0.71 -15.76 -3.66
N LEU A 83 -0.03 -16.27 -2.62
CA LEU A 83 1.13 -17.16 -2.77
C LEU A 83 0.78 -18.64 -2.56
N CYS A 84 0.14 -18.99 -1.45
CA CYS A 84 -0.02 -20.38 -1.02
C CYS A 84 -1.45 -20.91 -1.03
N LEU A 85 -2.42 -20.10 -1.48
CA LEU A 85 -3.85 -20.42 -1.57
C LEU A 85 -4.57 -20.76 -0.26
N ARG A 86 -3.87 -20.72 0.89
CA ARG A 86 -4.51 -20.84 2.21
C ARG A 86 -5.50 -19.68 2.41
N PRO A 87 -6.63 -19.90 3.08
CA PRO A 87 -7.61 -18.85 3.32
C PRO A 87 -7.01 -17.72 4.17
N VAL A 88 -7.35 -16.49 3.79
CA VAL A 88 -7.05 -15.26 4.52
C VAL A 88 -8.37 -14.65 4.96
N ASP A 89 -8.54 -14.48 6.27
CA ASP A 89 -9.64 -13.72 6.84
C ASP A 89 -9.26 -12.23 6.89
N ARG A 90 -9.99 -11.40 6.14
CA ARG A 90 -9.72 -9.96 6.03
C ARG A 90 -10.27 -9.15 7.21
N THR A 91 -11.04 -9.77 8.11
CA THR A 91 -11.43 -9.13 9.38
C THR A 91 -10.28 -9.14 10.38
N ALA A 92 -9.39 -10.13 10.27
CA ALA A 92 -8.16 -10.21 11.04
C ALA A 92 -7.03 -9.37 10.39
N PRO A 93 -5.97 -9.04 11.15
CA PRO A 93 -4.78 -8.40 10.58
C PRO A 93 -4.21 -9.22 9.42
N HIS A 94 -4.02 -8.59 8.27
CA HIS A 94 -3.47 -9.21 7.07
C HIS A 94 -2.61 -8.21 6.29
N VAL A 95 -1.77 -8.76 5.40
CA VAL A 95 -0.92 -7.97 4.50
C VAL A 95 -1.50 -8.02 3.10
N PHE A 96 -1.55 -6.88 2.43
CA PHE A 96 -1.87 -6.79 1.01
C PHE A 96 -0.89 -5.89 0.27
N ILE A 97 -0.82 -6.06 -1.05
CA ILE A 97 -0.05 -5.22 -1.98
C ILE A 97 -1.05 -4.48 -2.84
N ALA A 98 -0.87 -3.17 -2.96
CA ALA A 98 -1.72 -2.32 -3.77
C ALA A 98 -0.90 -1.49 -4.75
N MET A 99 -1.49 -1.23 -5.91
CA MET A 99 -1.06 -0.20 -6.84
C MET A 99 -2.02 0.97 -6.73
N THR A 100 -1.52 2.14 -6.33
CA THR A 100 -2.33 3.35 -6.17
C THR A 100 -1.91 4.39 -7.20
N GLN A 101 -2.86 4.92 -7.96
CA GLN A 101 -2.64 6.04 -8.87
C GLN A 101 -2.85 7.36 -8.14
N PHE A 102 -1.90 8.27 -8.29
CA PHE A 102 -1.90 9.60 -7.71
C PHE A 102 -1.88 10.69 -8.77
N GLU A 103 -2.59 11.76 -8.48
CA GLU A 103 -2.46 13.06 -9.15
C GLU A 103 -1.94 14.09 -8.15
N ASP A 104 -1.10 15.00 -8.61
CA ASP A 104 -0.63 16.10 -7.75
C ASP A 104 -1.78 17.07 -7.47
N ALA A 105 -1.96 17.37 -6.20
CA ALA A 105 -2.92 18.33 -5.69
C ALA A 105 -2.20 19.36 -4.79
N SER A 106 -0.92 19.63 -5.10
CA SER A 106 -0.09 20.49 -4.28
C SER A 106 -0.55 21.94 -4.41
N GLU A 107 -0.71 22.58 -3.25
CA GLU A 107 -1.02 24.00 -3.11
C GLU A 107 0.23 24.73 -2.60
N PRO A 108 0.34 26.07 -2.75
CA PRO A 108 1.56 26.80 -2.37
C PRO A 108 1.99 26.60 -0.90
N TRP A 109 1.06 26.19 -0.03
CA TRP A 109 1.27 25.95 1.39
C TRP A 109 1.25 24.46 1.79
N LEU A 110 1.02 23.53 0.86
CA LEU A 110 0.86 22.11 1.16
C LEU A 110 1.26 21.24 -0.03
N VAL A 111 2.28 20.41 0.16
CA VAL A 111 2.58 19.32 -0.79
C VAL A 111 1.57 18.20 -0.55
N SER A 112 0.77 17.88 -1.56
CA SER A 112 -0.24 16.83 -1.44
C SER A 112 -0.51 16.12 -2.77
N ALA A 113 -0.99 14.88 -2.67
CA ALA A 113 -1.46 14.11 -3.79
C ALA A 113 -2.87 13.59 -3.51
N ARG A 114 -3.66 13.46 -4.57
CA ARG A 114 -4.97 12.86 -4.54
C ARG A 114 -4.88 11.44 -5.10
N VAL A 115 -5.50 10.48 -4.40
CA VAL A 115 -5.73 9.14 -4.94
C VAL A 115 -6.80 9.22 -6.02
N VAL A 116 -6.44 8.79 -7.22
CA VAL A 116 -7.35 8.69 -8.37
C VAL A 116 -7.98 7.31 -8.45
N ASP A 117 -7.15 6.28 -8.27
CA ASP A 117 -7.52 4.88 -8.30
C ASP A 117 -6.63 4.08 -7.35
N GLU A 118 -7.16 2.99 -6.82
CA GLU A 118 -6.39 2.04 -6.04
C GLU A 118 -6.83 0.62 -6.36
N ARG A 119 -5.84 -0.23 -6.67
CA ARG A 119 -6.07 -1.62 -7.04
C ARG A 119 -5.25 -2.55 -6.17
N GLU A 120 -5.95 -3.47 -5.51
CA GLU A 120 -5.32 -4.56 -4.76
C GLU A 120 -4.79 -5.63 -5.73
N LEU A 121 -3.49 -5.91 -5.64
CA LEU A 121 -2.81 -6.89 -6.49
C LEU A 121 -2.68 -8.25 -5.80
N ALA A 122 -2.44 -8.25 -4.49
CA ALA A 122 -2.16 -9.45 -3.73
C ALA A 122 -2.61 -9.34 -2.28
N VAL A 123 -2.99 -10.47 -1.69
CA VAL A 123 -3.27 -10.61 -0.26
C VAL A 123 -2.55 -11.82 0.30
N TYR A 124 -1.99 -11.71 1.50
CA TYR A 124 -1.17 -12.77 2.08
C TYR A 124 -1.72 -13.27 3.40
N CYS A 125 -1.67 -14.59 3.60
CA CYS A 125 -1.87 -15.17 4.92
C CYS A 125 -0.67 -14.86 5.82
N ARG A 126 -0.88 -14.92 7.13
CA ARG A 126 0.16 -14.66 8.14
C ARG A 126 1.43 -15.50 7.96
N GLY A 127 1.31 -16.72 7.43
CA GLY A 127 2.46 -17.59 7.17
C GLY A 127 3.30 -17.18 5.96
N CYS A 128 2.74 -16.40 5.03
CA CYS A 128 3.44 -15.88 3.86
C CYS A 128 3.97 -14.46 4.07
N ALA A 129 3.23 -13.63 4.81
CA ALA A 129 3.67 -12.32 5.25
C ALA A 129 3.04 -12.01 6.61
N GLU A 130 3.87 -11.74 7.61
CA GLU A 130 3.38 -11.37 8.93
C GLU A 130 2.94 -9.89 8.94
N PRO A 131 1.68 -9.58 9.33
CA PRO A 131 1.21 -8.21 9.43
C PRO A 131 1.88 -7.50 10.61
N ARG A 132 2.28 -6.26 10.42
CA ARG A 132 2.72 -5.40 11.53
C ARG A 132 1.52 -5.02 12.40
N SER A 133 1.70 -5.06 13.72
CA SER A 133 0.71 -4.60 14.69
C SER A 133 1.06 -3.21 15.21
N THR A 134 0.05 -2.35 15.37
CA THR A 134 0.18 -1.01 15.98
C THR A 134 0.68 -1.06 17.43
N SER A 135 0.63 -2.23 18.09
CA SER A 135 1.17 -2.45 19.44
C SER A 135 2.69 -2.26 19.54
N ASN A 136 3.40 -2.31 18.42
CA ASN A 136 4.87 -2.20 18.39
C ASN A 136 5.36 -0.84 17.86
N ALA A 137 4.45 0.11 17.57
CA ALA A 137 4.78 1.40 16.96
C ALA A 137 4.92 2.55 17.97
N PHE A 138 4.63 2.33 19.25
CA PHE A 138 4.97 3.27 20.32
C PHE A 138 6.15 2.71 21.10
N ASP A 139 7.36 2.86 20.55
CA ASP A 139 8.55 2.87 21.38
C ASP A 139 8.55 4.21 22.13
N GLU A 140 8.06 4.20 23.37
CA GLU A 140 8.04 5.36 24.26
C GLU A 140 9.45 5.93 24.53
N SER A 141 10.51 5.29 24.02
CA SER A 141 11.90 5.76 24.11
C SER A 141 12.21 6.98 23.23
N GLU A 142 11.36 7.36 22.27
CA GLU A 142 11.60 8.53 21.39
C GLU A 142 10.90 9.83 21.85
N LEU A 143 10.05 9.78 22.87
CA LEU A 143 9.52 10.97 23.53
C LEU A 143 10.42 11.29 24.73
N GLY A 144 11.53 11.99 24.47
CA GLY A 144 12.43 12.54 25.46
C GLY A 144 11.80 13.58 26.38
N VAL A 145 10.74 13.22 27.11
CA VAL A 145 10.15 14.02 28.18
C VAL A 145 10.79 13.56 29.48
N ALA A 146 11.87 14.24 29.85
CA ALA A 146 12.36 14.16 31.22
C ALA A 146 11.27 14.69 32.17
N VAL A 147 10.87 13.85 33.13
CA VAL A 147 10.15 14.29 34.34
C VAL A 147 11.17 14.84 35.33
#